data_AF-A0AAW6UBH2-F1
#
_entry.id   AF-A0AAW6UBH2-F1
#
_cell.length_a   1.000
_cell.length_b   1.000
_cell.length_c   1.000
_cell.angle_alpha   90.00
_cell.angle_beta   90.00
_cell.angle_gamma   90.00
#
_symmetry.space_group_name_H-M   'P 1'
#
loop_
_entity.id
_entity.type
_entity.pdbx_description
1 polymer ?
#
loop_
_entity_poly.entity_id
_entity_poly.type
_entity_poly.pdbx_seq_one_letter_code
_entity_poly.pdbx_strand_id
1 'polypeptide(L)' 'MKFKIGDKVRVVKDILGSNLVGYECEVTSIDNSETLNIGVNFPDGIETYFAQGELELINE' A
#
# COMPACT_ATOMS: atom_id res chain seq x y z
N MET A 1 -6.72 0.17 -12.96
CA MET A 1 -5.73 0.51 -11.92
C MET A 1 -6.41 1.42 -10.91
N LYS A 2 -6.46 1.03 -9.62
CA LYS A 2 -7.33 1.65 -8.58
C LYS A 2 -6.66 2.81 -7.82
N PHE A 3 -5.33 2.90 -7.83
CA PHE A 3 -4.52 3.88 -7.09
C PHE A 3 -3.66 4.75 -8.00
N LYS A 4 -3.22 5.90 -7.48
CA LYS A 4 -2.17 6.75 -8.04
C LYS A 4 -1.12 7.10 -6.98
N ILE A 5 0.06 7.53 -7.42
CA ILE A 5 1.12 8.03 -6.53
C ILE A 5 0.58 9.24 -5.74
N GLY A 6 0.88 9.27 -4.45
CA GLY A 6 0.39 10.27 -3.49
C GLY A 6 -0.98 9.94 -2.88
N ASP A 7 -1.64 8.85 -3.29
CA ASP A 7 -2.86 8.42 -2.61
C ASP A 7 -2.54 7.93 -1.19
N LYS A 8 -3.36 8.36 -0.24
CA LYS A 8 -3.40 7.76 1.09
C LYS A 8 -4.24 6.49 1.07
N VAL A 9 -3.66 5.42 1.58
CA VAL A 9 -4.28 4.09 1.59
C VAL A 9 -4.14 3.45 2.96
N ARG A 10 -5.04 2.52 3.28
CA ARG A 10 -5.00 1.69 4.49
C ARG A 10 -4.74 0.25 4.11
N VAL A 11 -3.86 -0.41 4.85
CA VAL A 11 -3.62 -1.85 4.73
C VAL A 11 -4.83 -2.59 5.31
N VAL A 12 -5.54 -3.37 4.50
CA VAL A 12 -6.71 -4.17 4.92
C VAL A 12 -6.42 -5.66 4.99
N LYS A 13 -5.33 -6.08 4.34
CA LYS A 13 -4.84 -7.45 4.36
C LYS A 13 -3.32 -7.43 4.29
N ASP A 14 -2.69 -8.43 4.89
CA ASP A 14 -1.25 -8.63 4.84
C ASP A 14 -0.97 -10.11 4.61
N ILE A 15 -0.57 -10.45 3.39
CA ILE A 15 -0.28 -11.83 2.98
C ILE A 15 1.11 -12.30 3.41
N LEU A 16 2.01 -11.37 3.75
CA LEU A 16 3.39 -11.67 4.14
C LEU A 16 3.54 -11.83 5.66
N GLY A 17 2.52 -11.44 6.44
CA GLY A 17 2.45 -11.67 7.88
C GLY A 17 3.27 -10.69 8.71
N SER A 18 3.53 -9.49 8.19
CA SER A 18 4.20 -8.39 8.89
C SER A 18 3.33 -7.71 9.95
N ASN A 19 2.05 -8.07 10.04
CA ASN A 19 1.06 -7.56 10.98
C ASN A 19 0.78 -6.05 10.81
N LEU A 20 0.72 -5.60 9.55
CA LEU A 20 0.54 -4.19 9.18
C LEU A 20 -0.92 -3.80 8.91
N VAL A 21 -1.88 -4.71 9.11
CA VAL A 21 -3.31 -4.44 8.90
C VAL A 21 -3.79 -3.31 9.80
N GLY A 22 -4.49 -2.35 9.21
CA GLY A 22 -5.01 -1.15 9.87
C GLY A 22 -4.09 0.08 9.75
N TYR A 23 -2.84 -0.10 9.34
CA TYR A 23 -1.91 1.02 9.16
C TYR A 23 -2.23 1.82 7.90
N GLU A 24 -1.96 3.11 7.97
CA GLU A 24 -2.13 4.07 6.87
C GLU A 24 -0.77 4.42 6.29
N CYS A 25 -0.71 4.49 4.96
CA CYS A 25 0.51 4.76 4.21
C CYS A 25 0.19 5.54 2.94
N GLU A 26 1.22 6.08 2.30
CA GLU A 26 1.12 6.81 1.04
C GLU A 26 1.71 5.99 -0.10
N VAL A 27 1.03 5.94 -1.25
CA VAL A 27 1.52 5.27 -2.45
C VAL A 27 2.68 6.05 -3.05
N THR A 28 3.85 5.43 -3.18
CA THR A 28 5.07 6.05 -3.73
C THR A 28 5.41 5.54 -5.13
N SER A 29 5.04 4.31 -5.47
CA SER A 29 5.32 3.72 -6.79
C SER A 29 4.28 2.68 -7.18
N ILE A 30 4.15 2.43 -8.50
CA ILE A 30 3.25 1.40 -9.03
C ILE A 30 3.93 0.66 -10.19
N ASP A 31 4.10 -0.65 -10.04
CA ASP A 31 4.68 -1.56 -11.05
C ASP A 31 3.68 -2.66 -11.44
N ASN A 32 3.07 -2.53 -12.62
CA ASN A 32 2.03 -3.45 -13.07
C ASN A 32 2.52 -4.85 -13.49
N SER A 33 3.83 -5.12 -13.45
CA SER A 33 4.40 -6.43 -13.81
C SER A 33 4.52 -7.39 -12.63
N GLU A 34 4.42 -6.89 -11.40
CA GLU A 34 4.70 -7.62 -10.17
C GLU A 34 3.41 -8.00 -9.42
N THR A 35 3.50 -9.01 -8.56
CA THR A 35 2.37 -9.39 -7.67
C THR A 35 2.20 -8.39 -6.53
N LEU A 36 3.31 -7.89 -5.98
CA LEU A 36 3.36 -6.79 -5.01
C LEU A 36 3.64 -5.50 -5.79
N ASN A 37 2.59 -4.98 -6.42
CA ASN A 37 2.72 -3.92 -7.42
C ASN A 37 2.65 -2.50 -6.85
N ILE A 38 2.30 -2.31 -5.58
CA ILE A 38 2.09 -0.99 -4.98
C ILE A 38 3.18 -0.73 -3.95
N GLY A 39 4.14 0.15 -4.28
CA GLY A 39 5.09 0.66 -3.31
C GLY A 39 4.43 1.72 -2.43
N VAL A 40 4.65 1.62 -1.13
CA VAL A 40 4.12 2.55 -0.14
C VAL A 40 5.20 3.02 0.83
N ASN A 41 4.99 4.19 1.42
CA ASN A 41 5.79 4.71 2.52
C ASN A 41 4.90 4.98 3.74
N PHE A 42 5.33 4.49 4.90
CA PHE A 42 4.69 4.73 6.17
C PHE A 42 5.17 6.07 6.78
N PRO A 43 4.41 6.67 7.72
CA PRO A 43 4.78 7.95 8.34
C PRO A 43 6.12 7.92 9.10
N ASP A 44 6.61 6.75 9.50
CA ASP A 44 7.90 6.54 10.16
C ASP A 44 9.07 6.39 9.16
N GLY A 45 8.81 6.47 7.86
CA GLY A 45 9.79 6.37 6.79
C GLY A 45 10.09 4.94 6.33
N ILE A 46 9.32 3.94 6.80
CA ILE A 46 9.45 2.56 6.31
C ILE A 46 8.80 2.46 4.93
N GLU A 47 9.55 1.93 3.97
CA GLU A 47 9.06 1.64 2.62
C GLU A 47 8.85 0.13 2.44
N THR A 48 7.74 -0.25 1.80
CA THR A 48 7.45 -1.64 1.45
C THR A 48 6.50 -1.72 0.25
N TYR A 49 6.19 -2.94 -0.18
CA TYR A 49 5.30 -3.21 -1.31
C TYR A 49 4.11 -4.08 -0.89
N PHE A 50 2.95 -3.77 -1.44
CA PHE A 50 1.71 -4.52 -1.26
C PHE A 50 1.07 -4.86 -2.61
N ALA A 51 0.26 -5.91 -2.65
CA ALA A 51 -0.62 -6.15 -3.78
C ALA A 51 -1.80 -5.17 -3.76
N GLN A 52 -2.33 -4.80 -4.92
CA GLN A 52 -3.48 -3.88 -5.02
C GLN A 52 -4.70 -4.29 -4.16
N GLY A 53 -4.92 -5.60 -3.95
CA GLY A 53 -6.02 -6.12 -3.14
C GLY A 53 -5.80 -6.07 -1.63
N GLU A 54 -4.61 -5.69 -1.18
CA GLU A 54 -4.25 -5.56 0.23
C GLU A 54 -4.48 -4.15 0.78
N LEU A 55 -4.81 -3.20 -0.09
CA LEU A 55 -4.94 -1.79 0.21
C LEU A 55 -6.35 -1.28 -0.10
N GLU A 56 -6.80 -0.31 0.68
CA GLU A 56 -8.00 0.48 0.41
C GLU A 56 -7.71 1.97 0.43
N LEU A 57 -8.38 2.71 -0.46
CA LEU A 57 -8.20 4.16 -0.58
C LEU A 57 -8.87 4.85 0.60
N ILE A 58 -8.16 5.76 1.25
CA ILE A 58 -8.72 6.59 2.32
C ILE A 58 -9.34 7.82 1.63
N ASN A 59 -10.65 7.78 1.41
CA ASN A 59 -11.41 8.96 0.98
C ASN A 59 -11.75 9.78 2.23
N GLU A 60 -11.02 10.86 2.45
CA GLU A 60 -11.43 11.96 3.35
C GLU A 60 -12.24 13.02 2.58
#